data_AF-A0A183J0G7-F1
#
_entry.id   AF-A0A183J0G7-F1
#
_cell.length_a   1.000
_cell.length_b   1.000
_cell.length_c   1.000
_cell.angle_alpha   90.00
_cell.angle_beta   90.00
_cell.angle_gamma   90.00
#
_symmetry.space_group_name_H-M   'P 1'
#
loop_
_entity.id
_entity.type
_entity.pdbx_description
1 polymer ?
#
loop_
_entity_poly.entity_id
_entity_poly.type
_entity_poly.pdbx_seq_one_letter_code
_entity_poly.pdbx_strand_id
1 'polypeptide(L)'
;MRFFCIAATHFVPNYAALFQVSDTEIFFNDKEFLFTSKPYFLRLFLPCEVTEVADECATYDSDAGTFKVSVPKKNVGEFFPRLAMITELLTPKGLDRVKDPVSELCDDQEVYGYQHLPSEESFTGDGYGFANRRVSVLSHLRDEITLLFDFPDPDSHSNEERKRMLTEKETEKFSDEHYLFDFFNDEIQTFLDFETPWSSGCGQGDDVTFSMDECDRMKNLPKRRIRLNKAETSVVVRSLVDIMFAYVYDFVTTLGEHSVESGWTIRSLCATFSGLVSWNSVHEAVLSAIRRSICYPLYRNLKLSTFVFKNVVNIFNAGN
;
A
#
# COMPACT_ATOMS: atom_id res chain seq x y z
N MET A 1 -12.50 -37.64 4.56
CA MET A 1 -13.19 -36.34 4.71
C MET A 1 -13.27 -35.70 3.32
N ARG A 2 -14.47 -35.29 2.86
CA ARG A 2 -14.70 -34.78 1.49
C ARG A 2 -14.30 -33.30 1.30
N PHE A 3 -14.30 -32.52 2.37
CA PHE A 3 -14.06 -31.07 2.36
C PHE A 3 -13.09 -30.68 3.47
N PHE A 4 -12.49 -29.49 3.37
CA PHE A 4 -11.93 -28.77 4.50
C PHE A 4 -12.53 -27.35 4.54
N CYS A 5 -12.63 -26.77 5.74
CA CYS A 5 -13.24 -25.46 5.93
C CYS A 5 -12.16 -24.39 6.12
N ILE A 6 -12.25 -23.30 5.35
CA ILE A 6 -11.53 -22.06 5.62
C ILE A 6 -12.51 -21.13 6.31
N ALA A 7 -12.16 -20.63 7.48
CA ALA A 7 -12.92 -19.62 8.19
C ALA A 7 -12.15 -18.29 8.10
N ALA A 8 -12.72 -17.32 7.41
CA ALA A 8 -12.22 -15.94 7.42
C ALA A 8 -13.11 -15.16 8.39
N THR A 9 -12.58 -14.88 9.58
CA THR A 9 -13.28 -14.12 10.63
C THR A 9 -12.96 -12.65 10.46
N HIS A 10 -13.99 -11.83 10.26
CA HIS A 10 -13.88 -10.38 10.40
C HIS A 10 -14.11 -10.04 11.88
N PHE A 11 -13.13 -9.42 12.53
CA PHE A 11 -13.26 -8.99 13.93
C PHE A 11 -13.18 -7.46 14.01
N VAL A 12 -14.29 -6.79 13.72
CA VAL A 12 -14.44 -5.36 13.99
C VAL A 12 -15.86 -5.08 14.51
N PRO A 13 -16.05 -4.72 15.80
CA PRO A 13 -17.37 -4.60 16.41
C PRO A 13 -18.24 -3.42 15.92
N ASN A 14 -17.71 -2.48 15.12
CA ASN A 14 -18.37 -1.18 14.89
C ASN A 14 -18.47 -0.72 13.42
N TYR A 15 -18.07 -1.50 12.42
CA TYR A 15 -18.12 -1.10 11.01
C TYR A 15 -18.85 -2.13 10.13
N ALA A 16 -20.09 -2.46 10.52
CA ALA A 16 -20.95 -3.39 9.78
C ALA A 16 -21.54 -2.81 8.46
N ALA A 17 -21.08 -1.65 7.98
CA ALA A 17 -21.79 -0.89 6.94
C ALA A 17 -21.07 -0.76 5.58
N LEU A 18 -19.90 -1.38 5.37
CA LEU A 18 -19.16 -1.27 4.08
C LEU A 18 -19.05 -2.59 3.31
N PHE A 19 -19.62 -3.69 3.82
CA PHE A 19 -19.50 -4.99 3.20
C PHE A 19 -20.73 -5.32 2.34
N GLN A 20 -20.57 -5.29 1.01
CA GLN A 20 -21.59 -5.80 0.07
C GLN A 20 -21.36 -7.29 -0.17
N VAL A 21 -22.13 -8.14 0.51
CA VAL A 21 -22.12 -9.61 0.32
C VAL A 21 -22.39 -10.01 -1.15
N SER A 22 -23.01 -9.13 -1.93
CA SER A 22 -23.30 -9.34 -3.35
C SER A 22 -22.06 -9.34 -4.26
N ASP A 23 -20.93 -8.77 -3.81
CA ASP A 23 -19.70 -8.60 -4.61
C ASP A 23 -18.60 -9.64 -4.23
N THR A 24 -18.98 -10.75 -3.58
CA THR A 24 -18.05 -11.82 -3.20
C THR A 24 -17.83 -12.80 -4.35
N GLU A 25 -16.57 -12.95 -4.78
CA GLU A 25 -16.14 -13.90 -5.79
C GLU A 25 -15.17 -14.94 -5.19
N ILE A 26 -15.41 -16.21 -5.49
CA ILE A 26 -14.59 -17.34 -5.01
C ILE A 26 -14.21 -18.20 -6.20
N PHE A 27 -12.91 -18.41 -6.39
CA PHE A 27 -12.38 -19.25 -7.46
C PHE A 27 -11.48 -20.35 -6.92
N PHE A 28 -11.59 -21.53 -7.52
CA PHE A 28 -10.73 -22.68 -7.26
C PHE A 28 -10.04 -23.08 -8.56
N ASN A 29 -8.72 -23.12 -8.60
CA ASN A 29 -8.00 -23.54 -9.80
C ASN A 29 -6.83 -24.46 -9.42
N ASP A 30 -6.94 -25.75 -9.71
CA ASP A 30 -5.97 -26.79 -9.36
C ASP A 30 -5.50 -26.72 -7.90
N LYS A 31 -4.43 -25.99 -7.60
CA LYS A 31 -3.87 -25.81 -6.25
C LYS A 31 -4.09 -24.42 -5.68
N GLU A 32 -4.93 -23.61 -6.29
CA GLU A 32 -5.16 -22.23 -5.93
C GLU A 32 -6.57 -22.01 -5.43
N PHE A 33 -6.66 -21.23 -4.36
CA PHE A 33 -7.88 -20.69 -3.80
C PHE A 33 -7.80 -19.18 -3.85
N LEU A 34 -8.81 -18.54 -4.44
CA LEU A 34 -8.93 -17.10 -4.53
C LEU A 34 -10.26 -16.66 -3.92
N PHE A 35 -10.19 -15.71 -3.00
CA PHE A 35 -11.34 -15.05 -2.40
C PHE A 35 -11.19 -13.54 -2.58
N THR A 36 -12.18 -12.93 -3.22
CA THR A 36 -12.26 -11.49 -3.41
C THR A 36 -13.60 -11.01 -2.90
N SER A 37 -13.59 -10.07 -1.96
CA SER A 37 -14.78 -9.34 -1.56
C SER A 37 -14.35 -7.97 -1.08
N LYS A 38 -14.56 -6.94 -1.91
CA LYS A 38 -14.02 -5.59 -1.68
C LYS A 38 -14.25 -5.13 -0.23
N PRO A 39 -13.21 -4.60 0.47
CA PRO A 39 -11.83 -4.40 0.04
C PRO A 39 -10.90 -5.61 0.23
N TYR A 40 -11.42 -6.75 0.68
CA TYR A 40 -10.64 -7.92 1.06
C TYR A 40 -10.25 -8.81 -0.12
N PHE A 41 -9.01 -9.29 -0.08
CA PHE A 41 -8.44 -10.20 -1.06
C PHE A 41 -7.59 -11.25 -0.34
N LEU A 42 -7.77 -12.51 -0.71
CA LEU A 42 -7.00 -13.62 -0.18
C LEU A 42 -6.74 -14.63 -1.29
N ARG A 43 -5.46 -14.87 -1.58
CA ARG A 43 -5.00 -15.94 -2.46
C ARG A 43 -4.17 -16.94 -1.67
N LEU A 44 -4.52 -18.22 -1.77
CA LEU A 44 -3.82 -19.32 -1.12
C LEU A 44 -3.40 -20.38 -2.14
N PHE A 45 -2.16 -20.82 -2.04
CA PHE A 45 -1.55 -21.93 -2.76
C PHE A 45 -1.60 -23.18 -1.88
N LEU A 46 -2.62 -24.00 -2.13
CA LEU A 46 -2.89 -25.25 -1.44
C LEU A 46 -1.83 -26.31 -1.76
N PRO A 47 -1.54 -27.22 -0.82
CA PRO A 47 -0.54 -28.27 -1.02
C PRO A 47 -0.98 -29.34 -2.04
N CYS A 48 -2.28 -29.52 -2.21
CA CYS A 48 -2.91 -30.57 -3.00
C CYS A 48 -4.03 -29.97 -3.87
N GLU A 49 -4.45 -30.73 -4.88
CA GLU A 49 -5.42 -30.26 -5.87
C GLU A 49 -6.86 -30.25 -5.34
N VAL A 50 -7.61 -29.22 -5.73
CA VAL A 50 -9.02 -28.99 -5.45
C VAL A 50 -9.83 -29.06 -6.74
N THR A 51 -11.15 -29.11 -6.64
CA THR A 51 -12.06 -29.18 -7.79
C THR A 51 -13.03 -28.01 -7.74
N GLU A 52 -13.40 -27.47 -8.90
CA GLU A 52 -14.46 -26.47 -8.98
C GLU A 52 -15.81 -27.09 -8.57
N VAL A 53 -16.52 -26.44 -7.65
CA VAL A 53 -17.89 -26.86 -7.28
C VAL A 53 -18.89 -26.08 -8.12
N ALA A 54 -19.95 -26.74 -8.57
CA ALA A 54 -21.11 -26.14 -9.22
C ALA A 54 -22.19 -25.60 -8.24
N ASP A 55 -22.03 -25.83 -6.93
CA ASP A 55 -22.98 -25.51 -5.86
C ASP A 55 -22.35 -24.57 -4.81
N GLU A 56 -23.19 -23.87 -4.05
CA GLU A 56 -22.84 -22.87 -3.02
C GLU A 56 -21.79 -23.40 -2.01
N CYS A 57 -20.54 -22.98 -2.19
CA CYS A 57 -19.40 -23.41 -1.38
C CYS A 57 -19.09 -22.46 -0.22
N ALA A 58 -19.84 -21.37 -0.06
CA ALA A 58 -19.59 -20.35 0.95
C ALA A 58 -20.87 -19.96 1.69
N THR A 59 -20.74 -19.82 3.01
CA THR A 59 -21.81 -19.34 3.89
C THR A 59 -21.28 -18.16 4.69
N TYR A 60 -22.11 -17.11 4.81
CA TYR A 60 -21.80 -15.93 5.61
C TYR A 60 -22.62 -15.94 6.90
N ASP A 61 -21.92 -15.82 8.02
CA ASP A 61 -22.51 -15.68 9.35
C ASP A 61 -22.50 -14.19 9.72
N SER A 62 -23.66 -13.53 9.61
CA SER A 62 -23.81 -12.08 9.88
C SER A 62 -23.60 -11.72 11.34
N ASP A 63 -23.90 -12.64 12.26
CA ASP A 63 -23.82 -12.39 13.70
C ASP A 63 -22.36 -12.49 14.17
N ALA A 64 -21.57 -13.38 13.56
CA ALA A 64 -20.16 -13.58 13.85
C ALA A 64 -19.19 -12.88 12.88
N GLY A 65 -19.69 -12.18 11.85
CA GLY A 65 -18.88 -11.55 10.80
C GLY A 65 -17.93 -12.54 10.09
N THR A 66 -18.33 -13.81 9.94
CA THR A 66 -17.42 -14.88 9.51
C THR A 66 -17.86 -15.52 8.20
N PHE A 67 -16.94 -15.59 7.24
CA PHE A 67 -17.10 -16.41 6.03
C PHE A 67 -16.61 -17.83 6.29
N LYS A 68 -17.48 -18.80 6.03
CA LYS A 68 -17.14 -20.23 6.04
C LYS A 68 -17.17 -20.74 4.61
N VAL A 69 -15.99 -21.00 4.06
CA VAL A 69 -15.81 -21.54 2.71
C VAL A 69 -15.42 -23.01 2.81
N SER A 70 -16.22 -23.88 2.21
CA SER A 70 -15.98 -25.32 2.14
C SER A 70 -15.29 -25.68 0.83
N VAL A 71 -14.02 -26.07 0.92
CA VAL A 71 -13.21 -26.38 -0.25
C VAL A 71 -13.23 -27.89 -0.52
N PRO A 72 -13.74 -28.35 -1.69
CA PRO A 72 -13.71 -29.76 -2.05
C PRO A 72 -12.28 -30.21 -2.40
N LYS A 73 -11.94 -31.43 -2.03
CA LYS A 73 -10.69 -32.05 -2.46
C LYS A 73 -10.90 -32.76 -3.79
N LYS A 74 -9.93 -32.70 -4.71
CA LYS A 74 -9.96 -33.49 -5.95
C LYS A 74 -9.97 -34.99 -5.66
N ASN A 75 -9.15 -35.42 -4.71
CA ASN A 75 -9.12 -36.81 -4.26
C ASN A 75 -9.78 -36.95 -2.87
N VAL A 76 -10.87 -37.71 -2.80
CA VAL A 76 -11.59 -37.95 -1.54
C VAL A 76 -10.69 -38.72 -0.57
N GLY A 77 -10.47 -38.15 0.62
CA GLY A 77 -9.63 -38.76 1.65
C GLY A 77 -8.15 -38.34 1.60
N GLU A 78 -7.74 -37.52 0.63
CA GLU A 78 -6.39 -36.98 0.56
C GLU A 78 -6.08 -36.06 1.76
N PHE A 79 -4.91 -36.27 2.36
CA PHE A 79 -4.42 -35.44 3.45
C PHE A 79 -3.72 -34.20 2.89
N PHE A 80 -4.09 -33.02 3.38
CA PHE A 80 -3.47 -31.75 2.96
C PHE A 80 -2.44 -31.37 4.02
N PRO A 81 -1.13 -31.59 3.77
CA PRO A 81 -0.10 -31.31 4.76
C PRO A 81 0.06 -29.81 4.99
N ARG A 82 0.35 -29.42 6.24
CA ARG A 82 0.72 -28.05 6.61
C ARG A 82 -0.32 -26.97 6.30
N LEU A 83 -1.60 -27.32 6.27
CA LEU A 83 -2.70 -26.35 6.09
C LEU A 83 -2.75 -25.27 7.19
N ALA A 84 -2.17 -25.54 8.37
CA ALA A 84 -2.02 -24.57 9.45
C ALA A 84 -0.87 -23.55 9.23
N MET A 85 0.05 -23.80 8.29
CA MET A 85 1.16 -22.89 7.98
C MET A 85 0.69 -21.83 6.97
N ILE A 86 -0.13 -20.89 7.41
CA ILE A 86 -0.77 -19.87 6.55
C ILE A 86 0.27 -19.11 5.71
N THR A 87 1.45 -18.81 6.26
CA THR A 87 2.55 -18.15 5.55
C THR A 87 3.09 -18.97 4.37
N GLU A 88 3.11 -20.31 4.47
CA GLU A 88 3.48 -21.18 3.35
C GLU A 88 2.41 -21.21 2.26
N LEU A 89 1.14 -21.07 2.64
CA LEU A 89 0.01 -21.04 1.71
C LEU A 89 -0.09 -19.70 0.96
N LEU A 90 0.39 -18.59 1.54
CA LEU A 90 0.40 -17.29 0.86
C LEU A 90 1.49 -17.18 -0.22
N THR A 91 2.47 -18.11 -0.24
CA THR A 91 3.62 -18.03 -1.14
C THR A 91 3.46 -18.97 -2.34
N PRO A 92 3.50 -18.48 -3.59
CA PRO A 92 3.44 -19.33 -4.78
C PRO A 92 4.62 -20.30 -4.81
N LYS A 93 4.33 -21.60 -4.92
CA LYS A 93 5.37 -22.64 -5.10
C LYS A 93 5.68 -22.78 -6.59
N GLY A 94 6.84 -22.30 -7.02
CA GLY A 94 7.35 -22.53 -8.38
C GLY A 94 7.41 -21.30 -9.29
N LEU A 95 7.03 -20.11 -8.81
CA LEU A 95 7.55 -18.89 -9.42
C LEU A 95 9.00 -18.77 -8.98
N ASP A 96 9.93 -19.00 -9.90
CA ASP A 96 11.29 -18.50 -9.77
C ASP A 96 11.19 -17.08 -9.20
N ARG A 97 11.85 -16.82 -8.08
CA ARG A 97 12.08 -15.44 -7.64
C ARG A 97 12.55 -14.72 -8.89
N VAL A 98 11.75 -13.80 -9.43
CA VAL A 98 12.16 -12.95 -10.54
C VAL A 98 13.55 -12.50 -10.16
N LYS A 99 14.58 -13.00 -10.88
CA LYS A 99 15.96 -12.64 -10.58
C LYS A 99 15.96 -11.13 -10.64
N ASP A 100 16.15 -10.50 -9.49
CA ASP A 100 16.25 -9.05 -9.40
C ASP A 100 17.26 -8.64 -10.49
N PRO A 101 16.90 -7.81 -11.47
CA PRO A 101 17.83 -7.38 -12.52
C PRO A 101 18.91 -6.42 -12.00
N VAL A 102 19.11 -6.38 -10.68
CA VAL A 102 20.24 -5.72 -10.02
C VAL A 102 21.44 -6.66 -10.18
N SER A 103 22.01 -6.69 -11.38
CA SER A 103 23.32 -7.30 -11.61
C SER A 103 24.34 -6.56 -10.75
N GLU A 104 24.75 -7.19 -9.65
CA GLU A 104 25.80 -6.73 -8.76
C GLU A 104 27.13 -6.71 -9.52
N LEU A 105 27.58 -5.51 -9.90
CA LEU A 105 29.00 -5.26 -10.17
C LEU A 105 29.57 -4.50 -8.98
N CYS A 106 30.30 -5.26 -8.16
CA CYS A 106 30.96 -4.83 -6.95
C CYS A 106 32.14 -3.89 -7.25
N ASP A 107 32.21 -2.80 -6.51
CA ASP A 107 33.49 -2.20 -6.08
C ASP A 107 33.25 -1.65 -4.67
N ASP A 108 34.08 -2.01 -3.70
CA ASP A 108 33.85 -1.75 -2.28
C ASP A 108 34.11 -0.29 -1.90
N GLN A 109 33.05 0.52 -1.84
CA GLN A 109 33.03 1.76 -1.07
C GLN A 109 31.72 1.88 -0.30
N GLU A 110 31.85 1.89 1.03
CA GLU A 110 30.78 2.19 1.98
C GLU A 110 30.46 3.69 1.93
N VAL A 111 29.25 4.02 1.51
CA VAL A 111 28.72 5.38 1.59
C VAL A 111 27.48 5.32 2.45
N TYR A 112 27.57 5.85 3.67
CA TYR A 112 26.41 6.25 4.46
C TYR A 112 25.70 7.34 3.66
N GLY A 113 24.44 7.08 3.26
CA GLY A 113 23.72 7.96 2.35
C GLY A 113 23.33 9.27 3.03
N TYR A 114 24.11 10.32 2.83
CA TYR A 114 23.67 11.69 3.09
C TYR A 114 22.52 12.03 2.13
N GLN A 115 21.38 12.46 2.66
CA GLN A 115 20.24 12.88 1.84
C GLN A 115 20.60 14.23 1.19
N HIS A 116 20.97 14.21 -0.08
CA HIS A 116 21.25 15.44 -0.83
C HIS A 116 19.96 16.01 -1.44
N LEU A 117 19.89 17.34 -1.55
CA LEU A 117 18.80 17.99 -2.28
C LEU A 117 18.75 17.44 -3.72
N PRO A 118 17.55 17.16 -4.25
CA PRO A 118 17.41 16.63 -5.60
C PRO A 118 17.98 17.61 -6.62
N SER A 119 18.75 17.11 -7.58
CA SER A 119 19.19 17.89 -8.74
C SER A 119 17.99 18.24 -9.64
N GLU A 120 18.09 19.34 -10.40
CA GLU A 120 17.07 19.76 -11.37
C GLU A 120 16.98 18.85 -12.61
N GLU A 121 17.78 17.79 -12.67
CA GLU A 121 17.77 16.86 -13.82
C GLU A 121 16.41 16.15 -13.91
N SER A 122 15.86 16.13 -15.12
CA SER A 122 14.61 15.44 -15.45
C SER A 122 14.92 14.02 -15.91
N PHE A 123 14.32 13.02 -15.28
CA PHE A 123 14.45 11.61 -15.67
C PHE A 123 13.38 11.27 -16.72
N THR A 124 13.77 10.66 -17.84
CA THR A 124 12.90 10.38 -18.99
C THR A 124 12.58 8.90 -19.20
N GLY A 125 12.83 8.04 -18.20
CA GLY A 125 12.51 6.62 -18.30
C GLY A 125 11.06 6.31 -17.90
N ASP A 126 10.37 5.53 -18.71
CA ASP A 126 8.97 5.07 -18.50
C ASP A 126 8.82 3.95 -17.47
N GLY A 127 9.90 3.62 -16.76
CA GLY A 127 9.87 2.65 -15.67
C GLY A 127 9.03 3.11 -14.47
N TYR A 128 8.95 2.23 -13.48
CA TYR A 128 8.25 2.50 -12.24
C TYR A 128 8.92 1.80 -11.04
N GLY A 129 8.31 1.98 -9.87
CA GLY A 129 8.82 1.46 -8.61
C GLY A 129 10.07 2.20 -8.15
N PHE A 130 10.85 1.56 -7.29
CA PHE A 130 12.02 2.20 -6.70
C PHE A 130 13.03 2.67 -7.76
N ALA A 131 13.33 3.97 -7.75
CA ALA A 131 14.21 4.65 -8.71
C ALA A 131 13.82 4.47 -10.19
N ASN A 132 12.54 4.19 -10.50
CA ASN A 132 12.05 3.86 -11.85
C ASN A 132 12.80 2.70 -12.54
N ARG A 133 13.35 1.75 -11.78
CA ARG A 133 14.14 0.63 -12.31
C ARG A 133 13.33 -0.57 -12.77
N ARG A 134 12.01 -0.61 -12.51
CA ARG A 134 11.16 -1.75 -12.87
C ARG A 134 10.41 -1.44 -14.16
N VAL A 135 10.36 -2.44 -15.05
CA VAL A 135 9.61 -2.42 -16.31
C VAL A 135 9.08 -3.83 -16.54
N SER A 136 7.82 -3.97 -16.97
CA SER A 136 7.20 -5.25 -17.35
C SER A 136 7.08 -6.30 -16.24
N VAL A 137 7.33 -5.95 -14.98
CA VAL A 137 7.26 -6.88 -13.84
C VAL A 137 5.82 -7.22 -13.46
N LEU A 138 4.91 -6.28 -13.68
CA LEU A 138 3.52 -6.34 -13.24
C LEU A 138 2.59 -6.97 -14.29
N SER A 139 3.04 -7.09 -15.54
CA SER A 139 2.29 -7.72 -16.64
C SER A 139 1.67 -9.09 -16.34
N HIS A 140 2.24 -9.87 -15.41
CA HIS A 140 1.77 -11.21 -15.02
C HIS A 140 0.73 -11.21 -13.89
N LEU A 141 0.44 -10.07 -13.26
CA LEU A 141 -0.44 -9.94 -12.09
C LEU A 141 -1.70 -9.10 -12.35
N ARG A 142 -2.12 -8.98 -13.63
CA ARG A 142 -3.16 -8.01 -14.08
C ARG A 142 -4.45 -8.02 -13.24
N ASP A 143 -4.96 -9.20 -12.87
CA ASP A 143 -6.21 -9.33 -12.12
C ASP A 143 -6.08 -8.94 -10.64
N GLU A 144 -4.88 -9.05 -10.06
CA GLU A 144 -4.59 -8.69 -8.65
C GLU A 144 -4.18 -7.22 -8.50
N ILE A 145 -3.60 -6.66 -9.57
CA ILE A 145 -3.11 -5.29 -9.64
C ILE A 145 -4.22 -4.27 -9.44
N THR A 146 -5.45 -4.54 -9.89
CA THR A 146 -6.56 -3.58 -9.78
C THR A 146 -6.98 -3.29 -8.33
N LEU A 147 -6.62 -4.15 -7.38
CA LEU A 147 -6.88 -3.93 -5.95
C LEU A 147 -5.78 -3.09 -5.29
N LEU A 148 -4.54 -3.20 -5.78
CA LEU A 148 -3.37 -2.53 -5.22
C LEU A 148 -2.98 -1.25 -5.94
N PHE A 149 -3.32 -1.12 -7.22
CA PHE A 149 -2.94 0.00 -8.09
C PHE A 149 -4.18 0.64 -8.70
N ASP A 150 -4.09 1.94 -8.97
CA ASP A 150 -5.21 2.72 -9.50
C ASP A 150 -5.43 2.44 -10.99
N PHE A 151 -4.62 1.59 -11.64
CA PHE A 151 -4.82 1.18 -13.02
C PHE A 151 -4.38 -0.27 -13.25
N PRO A 152 -5.01 -0.97 -14.22
CA PRO A 152 -4.78 -2.39 -14.47
C PRO A 152 -3.48 -2.71 -15.23
N ASP A 153 -2.93 -1.76 -16.00
CA ASP A 153 -1.75 -2.00 -16.85
C ASP A 153 -0.75 -0.83 -16.79
N PRO A 154 0.16 -0.80 -15.79
CA PRO A 154 1.25 0.18 -15.74
C PRO A 154 2.20 0.11 -16.94
N ASP A 155 2.36 -1.07 -17.53
CA ASP A 155 3.39 -1.34 -18.53
C ASP A 155 3.03 -0.77 -19.90
N SER A 156 1.74 -0.50 -20.15
CA SER A 156 1.25 0.07 -21.39
C SER A 156 1.21 1.60 -21.41
N HIS A 157 1.62 2.28 -20.34
CA HIS A 157 1.49 3.73 -20.19
C HIS A 157 2.79 4.38 -19.69
N SER A 158 3.19 5.46 -20.36
CA SER A 158 4.27 6.33 -19.89
C SER A 158 3.96 6.95 -18.53
N ASN A 159 4.98 7.47 -17.86
CA ASN A 159 4.81 8.14 -16.56
C ASN A 159 3.84 9.33 -16.65
N GLU A 160 3.91 10.12 -17.73
CA GLU A 160 3.05 11.29 -17.94
C GLU A 160 1.60 10.90 -18.26
N GLU A 161 1.38 9.81 -19.00
CA GLU A 161 0.03 9.28 -19.20
C GLU A 161 -0.58 8.79 -17.89
N ARG A 162 0.20 8.09 -17.05
CA ARG A 162 -0.24 7.65 -15.72
C ARG A 162 -0.61 8.84 -14.83
N LYS A 163 0.19 9.91 -14.80
CA LYS A 163 -0.15 11.16 -14.08
C LYS A 163 -1.45 11.79 -14.57
N ARG A 164 -1.66 11.85 -15.89
CA ARG A 164 -2.89 12.40 -16.49
C ARG A 164 -4.11 11.57 -16.08
N MET A 165 -4.04 10.25 -16.18
CA MET A 165 -5.13 9.36 -15.80
C MET A 165 -5.46 9.44 -14.30
N LEU A 166 -4.45 9.53 -13.43
CA LEU A 166 -4.68 9.75 -12.00
C LEU A 166 -5.39 11.08 -11.74
N THR A 167 -5.03 12.11 -12.50
CA THR A 167 -5.64 13.44 -12.39
C THR A 167 -7.11 13.43 -12.79
N GLU A 168 -7.45 12.74 -13.87
CA GLU A 168 -8.83 12.53 -14.31
C GLU A 168 -9.62 11.75 -13.25
N LYS A 169 -9.09 10.63 -12.74
CA LYS A 169 -9.72 9.85 -11.67
C LYS A 169 -9.93 10.63 -10.39
N GLU A 170 -8.96 11.45 -9.98
CA GLU A 170 -9.06 12.31 -8.81
C GLU A 170 -10.16 13.36 -8.98
N THR A 171 -10.33 13.86 -10.20
CA THR A 171 -11.39 14.83 -10.53
C THR A 171 -12.78 14.16 -10.48
N GLU A 172 -12.90 12.94 -11.00
CA GLU A 172 -14.13 12.15 -10.93
C GLU A 172 -14.48 11.69 -9.52
N LYS A 173 -13.46 11.37 -8.70
CA LYS A 173 -13.63 10.88 -7.34
C LYS A 173 -14.01 11.98 -6.36
N PHE A 174 -13.63 13.22 -6.65
CA PHE A 174 -13.94 14.36 -5.80
C PHE A 174 -15.45 14.53 -5.63
N SER A 175 -15.88 14.82 -4.41
CA SER A 175 -17.28 14.98 -4.04
C SER A 175 -17.44 16.24 -3.22
N ASP A 176 -18.10 17.25 -3.80
CA ASP A 176 -18.39 18.52 -3.13
C ASP A 176 -19.17 18.32 -1.83
N GLU A 177 -20.16 17.42 -1.84
CA GLU A 177 -21.00 17.13 -0.68
C GLU A 177 -20.19 16.55 0.48
N HIS A 178 -19.32 15.57 0.20
CA HIS A 178 -18.47 14.97 1.23
C HIS A 178 -17.44 15.96 1.75
N TYR A 179 -16.83 16.75 0.86
CA TYR A 179 -15.90 17.79 1.26
C TYR A 179 -16.58 18.85 2.15
N LEU A 180 -17.81 19.27 1.80
CA LEU A 180 -18.58 20.21 2.62
C LEU A 180 -18.96 19.61 3.98
N PHE A 181 -19.31 18.32 4.03
CA PHE A 181 -19.56 17.63 5.29
C PHE A 181 -18.33 17.68 6.21
N ASP A 182 -17.16 17.33 5.70
CA ASP A 182 -15.90 17.37 6.47
C ASP A 182 -15.41 18.79 6.74
N PHE A 183 -15.84 19.78 5.95
CA PHE A 183 -15.53 21.19 6.19
C PHE A 183 -16.23 21.72 7.46
N PHE A 184 -17.44 21.22 7.75
CA PHE A 184 -18.21 21.57 8.94
C PHE A 184 -18.09 20.54 10.06
N ASN A 185 -17.29 19.49 9.89
CA ASN A 185 -17.05 18.50 10.94
C ASN A 185 -16.08 19.05 12.00
N ASP A 186 -16.57 19.24 13.22
CA ASP A 186 -15.79 19.74 14.35
C ASP A 186 -14.67 18.76 14.77
N GLU A 187 -14.79 17.47 14.46
CA GLU A 187 -13.77 16.44 14.74
C GLU A 187 -12.42 16.74 14.08
N ILE A 188 -12.42 17.49 12.97
CA ILE A 188 -11.19 17.95 12.31
C ILE A 188 -10.30 18.72 13.29
N GLN A 189 -10.88 19.47 14.23
CA GLN A 189 -10.13 20.23 15.22
C GLN A 189 -9.32 19.32 16.14
N THR A 190 -9.83 18.14 16.50
CA THR A 190 -9.10 17.14 17.30
C THR A 190 -7.79 16.71 16.64
N PHE A 191 -7.79 16.54 15.31
CA PHE A 191 -6.58 16.21 14.56
C PHE A 191 -5.62 17.39 14.42
N LEU A 192 -6.14 18.62 14.34
CA LEU A 192 -5.32 19.84 14.26
C LEU A 192 -4.62 20.17 15.59
N ASP A 193 -5.24 19.78 16.70
CA ASP A 193 -4.71 19.97 18.06
C ASP A 193 -3.80 18.82 18.51
N PHE A 194 -3.71 17.74 17.71
CA PHE A 194 -2.87 16.60 18.03
C PHE A 194 -1.37 16.98 17.98
N GLU A 195 -0.70 16.81 19.12
CA GLU A 195 0.74 17.02 19.22
C GLU A 195 1.49 15.83 18.60
N THR A 196 2.25 16.11 17.54
CA THR A 196 3.04 15.10 16.86
C THR A 196 4.43 14.99 17.50
N PRO A 197 5.08 13.81 17.48
CA PRO A 197 6.43 13.65 18.02
C PRO A 197 7.47 14.61 17.41
N TRP A 198 7.20 15.13 16.21
CA TRP A 198 8.06 16.03 15.45
C TRP A 198 7.57 17.50 15.44
N SER A 199 6.52 17.86 16.18
CA SER A 199 6.04 19.26 16.28
C SER A 199 6.86 20.12 17.24
N SER A 200 7.27 19.53 18.36
CA SER A 200 8.18 20.16 19.32
C SER A 200 9.56 20.06 18.74
N GLY A 201 9.98 21.10 18.01
CA GLY A 201 11.17 21.11 17.17
C GLY A 201 12.23 20.17 17.70
N CYS A 202 12.45 19.06 16.97
CA CYS A 202 13.58 18.17 17.14
C CYS A 202 14.81 19.07 16.96
N GLY A 203 15.18 19.72 18.06
CA GLY A 203 16.18 20.74 18.11
C GLY A 203 17.48 20.04 17.80
N GLN A 204 18.26 20.67 16.93
CA GLN A 204 19.67 20.42 16.71
C GLN A 204 20.34 19.83 17.97
N GLY A 205 20.43 18.50 18.07
CA GLY A 205 21.18 17.82 19.15
C GLY A 205 20.48 16.75 19.98
N ASP A 206 19.16 16.55 19.93
CA ASP A 206 18.56 15.35 20.56
C ASP A 206 18.75 14.14 19.63
N ASP A 207 19.51 13.16 20.11
CA ASP A 207 19.82 11.94 19.38
C ASP A 207 18.51 11.14 19.20
N VAL A 208 17.97 11.13 17.99
CA VAL A 208 16.76 10.37 17.65
C VAL A 208 17.10 8.89 17.82
N THR A 209 16.63 8.30 18.91
CA THR A 209 16.88 6.89 19.22
C THR A 209 15.71 6.03 18.80
N PHE A 210 16.00 4.95 18.09
CA PHE A 210 15.01 3.93 17.77
C PHE A 210 14.60 3.18 19.03
N SER A 211 13.30 2.89 19.14
CA SER A 211 12.77 1.90 20.08
C SER A 211 13.34 0.51 19.79
N MET A 212 13.17 -0.42 20.74
CA MET A 212 13.60 -1.81 20.57
C MET A 212 12.89 -2.48 19.38
N ASP A 213 11.59 -2.23 19.25
CA ASP A 213 10.79 -2.78 18.15
C ASP A 213 11.23 -2.23 16.78
N GLU A 214 11.55 -0.93 16.71
CA GLU A 214 12.12 -0.33 15.49
C GLU A 214 13.51 -0.91 15.18
N CYS A 215 14.37 -1.08 16.19
CA CYS A 215 15.67 -1.73 16.01
C CYS A 215 15.51 -3.14 15.42
N ASP A 216 14.55 -3.93 15.91
CA ASP A 216 14.30 -5.28 15.42
C ASP A 216 13.69 -5.28 14.01
N ARG A 217 12.79 -4.35 13.68
CA ARG A 217 12.30 -4.14 12.32
C ARG A 217 13.44 -3.78 11.36
N MET A 218 14.34 -2.89 11.78
CA MET A 218 15.49 -2.47 10.98
C MET A 218 16.48 -3.60 10.73
N LYS A 219 16.69 -4.50 11.71
CA LYS A 219 17.53 -5.70 11.52
C LYS A 219 16.99 -6.66 10.46
N ASN A 220 15.67 -6.70 10.29
CA ASN A 220 14.99 -7.59 9.33
C ASN A 220 14.97 -7.04 7.90
N LEU A 221 15.40 -5.79 7.68
CA LEU A 221 15.46 -5.24 6.32
C LEU A 221 16.52 -5.95 5.48
N PRO A 222 16.22 -6.26 4.20
CA PRO A 222 17.21 -6.84 3.30
C PRO A 222 18.42 -5.92 3.15
N LYS A 223 19.61 -6.44 3.46
CA LYS A 223 20.88 -5.72 3.29
C LYS A 223 21.27 -5.66 1.81
N ARG A 224 20.64 -4.75 1.06
CA ARG A 224 20.93 -4.50 -0.35
C ARG A 224 21.76 -3.23 -0.48
N ARG A 225 22.94 -3.32 -1.12
CA ARG A 225 23.73 -2.13 -1.47
C ARG A 225 23.18 -1.56 -2.78
N ILE A 226 22.40 -0.48 -2.67
CA ILE A 226 21.83 0.21 -3.82
C ILE A 226 22.70 1.43 -4.14
N ARG A 227 23.26 1.47 -5.34
CA ARG A 227 23.91 2.66 -5.88
C ARG A 227 22.94 3.41 -6.77
N LEU A 228 22.73 4.68 -6.51
CA LEU A 228 21.87 5.56 -7.31
C LEU A 228 22.74 6.63 -8.00
N ASN A 229 22.47 6.89 -9.27
CA ASN A 229 23.01 8.07 -9.95
C ASN A 229 22.21 9.33 -9.53
N LYS A 230 22.66 10.51 -9.97
CA LYS A 230 22.01 11.79 -9.60
C LYS A 230 20.53 11.85 -10.01
N ALA A 231 20.19 11.43 -11.22
CA ALA A 231 18.83 11.45 -11.71
C ALA A 231 17.92 10.47 -10.94
N GLU A 232 18.41 9.27 -10.63
CA GLU A 232 17.70 8.27 -9.83
C GLU A 232 17.48 8.74 -8.38
N THR A 233 18.50 9.36 -7.78
CA THR A 233 18.38 9.98 -6.45
C THR A 233 17.30 11.05 -6.45
N SER A 234 17.26 11.90 -7.48
CA SER A 234 16.22 12.92 -7.62
C SER A 234 14.82 12.32 -7.69
N VAL A 235 14.62 11.22 -8.43
CA VAL A 235 13.34 10.50 -8.47
C VAL A 235 12.95 9.98 -7.09
N VAL A 236 13.87 9.32 -6.39
CA VAL A 236 13.62 8.75 -5.06
C VAL A 236 13.28 9.84 -4.04
N VAL A 237 14.06 10.92 -3.98
CA VAL A 237 13.84 12.01 -3.02
C VAL A 237 12.51 12.72 -3.27
N ARG A 238 12.12 12.94 -4.54
CA ARG A 238 10.82 13.55 -4.85
C ARG A 238 9.65 12.63 -4.48
N SER A 239 9.80 11.32 -4.68
CA SER A 239 8.80 10.31 -4.29
C SER A 239 8.70 10.12 -2.77
N LEU A 240 9.73 10.49 -2.02
CA LEU A 240 9.65 10.47 -0.56
C LEU A 240 8.63 11.48 -0.03
N VAL A 241 8.36 12.56 -0.77
CA VAL A 241 7.46 13.64 -0.33
C VAL A 241 6.02 13.16 -0.18
N ASP A 242 5.46 12.49 -1.19
CA ASP A 242 4.08 11.99 -1.12
C ASP A 242 3.96 10.74 -0.24
N ILE A 243 5.01 9.91 -0.14
CA ILE A 243 5.09 8.81 0.84
C ILE A 243 5.01 9.37 2.27
N MET A 244 5.83 10.39 2.59
CA MET A 244 5.84 10.99 3.93
C MET A 244 4.52 11.71 4.21
N PHE A 245 3.94 12.41 3.24
CA PHE A 245 2.62 13.01 3.40
C PHE A 245 1.56 11.97 3.74
N ALA A 246 1.52 10.86 3.00
CA ALA A 246 0.54 9.80 3.21
C ALA A 246 0.68 9.16 4.60
N TYR A 247 1.92 8.89 5.04
CA TYR A 247 2.21 8.38 6.39
C TYR A 247 1.79 9.37 7.49
N VAL A 248 2.18 10.64 7.37
CA VAL A 248 1.86 11.67 8.38
C VAL A 248 0.35 11.91 8.44
N TYR A 249 -0.35 11.89 7.30
CA TYR A 249 -1.80 12.00 7.27
C TYR A 249 -2.43 10.87 8.08
N ASP A 250 -2.06 9.62 7.79
CA ASP A 250 -2.56 8.46 8.52
C ASP A 250 -2.27 8.56 10.02
N PHE A 251 -1.02 8.84 10.39
CA PHE A 251 -0.60 9.01 11.78
C PHE A 251 -1.42 10.07 12.53
N VAL A 252 -1.67 11.22 11.90
CA VAL A 252 -2.46 12.31 12.50
C VAL A 252 -3.93 11.90 12.64
N THR A 253 -4.54 11.33 11.60
CA THR A 253 -5.96 10.93 11.62
C THR A 253 -6.24 9.70 12.49
N THR A 254 -5.20 8.97 12.87
CA THR A 254 -5.26 7.84 13.79
C THR A 254 -4.70 8.17 15.18
N LEU A 255 -4.38 9.45 15.44
CA LEU A 255 -3.83 9.93 16.71
C LEU A 255 -2.61 9.13 17.19
N GLY A 256 -1.78 8.67 16.24
CA GLY A 256 -0.56 7.92 16.48
C GLY A 256 -0.71 6.39 16.50
N GLU A 257 -1.93 5.84 16.39
CA GLU A 257 -2.18 4.40 16.44
C GLU A 257 -2.73 3.86 15.12
N HIS A 258 -1.86 3.32 14.27
CA HIS A 258 -2.26 2.73 12.99
C HIS A 258 -3.41 1.73 13.12
N SER A 259 -4.35 1.80 12.17
CA SER A 259 -5.54 0.95 12.11
C SER A 259 -5.48 -0.03 10.94
N VAL A 260 -6.50 -0.88 10.81
CA VAL A 260 -6.66 -1.78 9.65
C VAL A 260 -6.77 -1.01 8.33
N GLU A 261 -7.22 0.25 8.37
CA GLU A 261 -7.37 1.11 7.19
C GLU A 261 -6.07 1.87 6.85
N SER A 262 -5.05 1.86 7.73
CA SER A 262 -3.83 2.63 7.52
C SER A 262 -3.09 2.26 6.23
N GLY A 263 -3.04 0.95 5.91
CA GLY A 263 -2.48 0.49 4.65
C GLY A 263 -3.22 1.06 3.43
N TRP A 264 -4.56 1.08 3.49
CA TRP A 264 -5.41 1.61 2.43
C TRP A 264 -5.28 3.15 2.32
N THR A 265 -5.28 3.87 3.44
CA THR A 265 -5.12 5.33 3.49
C THR A 265 -3.77 5.74 2.91
N ILE A 266 -2.68 5.14 3.38
CA ILE A 266 -1.33 5.47 2.90
C ILE A 266 -1.21 5.19 1.40
N ARG A 267 -1.65 4.00 0.96
CA ARG A 267 -1.66 3.63 -0.45
C ARG A 267 -2.51 4.59 -1.29
N SER A 268 -3.67 4.99 -0.79
CA SER A 268 -4.59 5.86 -1.54
C SER A 268 -4.12 7.30 -1.60
N LEU A 269 -3.33 7.78 -0.64
CA LEU A 269 -2.76 9.13 -0.68
C LEU A 269 -1.44 9.21 -1.45
N CYS A 270 -0.64 8.15 -1.43
CA CYS A 270 0.63 8.09 -2.14
C CYS A 270 0.44 7.65 -3.60
N ALA A 271 0.46 8.61 -4.52
CA ALA A 271 0.37 8.33 -5.95
C ALA A 271 1.62 7.58 -6.48
N THR A 272 2.79 7.71 -5.84
CA THR A 272 3.92 6.82 -6.16
C THR A 272 3.61 5.34 -5.89
N PHE A 273 2.76 5.01 -4.90
CA PHE A 273 2.35 3.64 -4.63
C PHE A 273 1.19 3.20 -5.51
N SER A 274 0.02 3.85 -5.39
CA SER A 274 -1.17 3.41 -6.12
C SER A 274 -1.04 3.65 -7.62
N GLY A 275 -0.37 4.74 -8.00
CA GLY A 275 -0.25 5.21 -9.36
C GLY A 275 1.10 4.92 -10.01
N LEU A 276 2.04 4.32 -9.28
CA LEU A 276 3.39 4.00 -9.76
C LEU A 276 4.13 5.17 -10.43
N VAL A 277 3.72 6.42 -10.17
CA VAL A 277 4.25 7.61 -10.84
C VAL A 277 5.50 8.15 -10.14
N SER A 278 6.29 8.88 -10.92
CA SER A 278 7.45 9.64 -10.49
C SER A 278 7.28 11.13 -10.80
N TRP A 279 7.80 11.99 -9.95
CA TRP A 279 7.54 13.42 -10.00
C TRP A 279 8.66 14.22 -10.66
N ASN A 280 8.30 15.21 -11.46
CA ASN A 280 9.28 16.13 -12.08
C ASN A 280 9.69 17.24 -11.10
N SER A 281 8.88 17.50 -10.07
CA SER A 281 9.18 18.47 -9.03
C SER A 281 8.56 18.07 -7.69
N VAL A 282 9.09 18.62 -6.60
CA VAL A 282 8.48 18.49 -5.26
C VAL A 282 7.07 19.06 -5.25
N HIS A 283 6.84 20.16 -5.97
CA HIS A 283 5.53 20.79 -6.09
C HIS A 283 4.47 19.83 -6.66
N GLU A 284 4.81 19.07 -7.72
CA GLU A 284 3.89 18.05 -8.27
C GLU A 284 3.52 16.98 -7.23
N ALA A 285 4.51 16.48 -6.48
CA ALA A 285 4.28 15.47 -5.45
C ALA A 285 3.32 15.99 -4.35
N VAL A 286 3.57 17.21 -3.86
CA VAL A 286 2.71 17.85 -2.84
C VAL A 286 1.30 18.12 -3.37
N LEU A 287 1.19 18.65 -4.59
CA LEU A 287 -0.10 18.92 -5.21
C LEU A 287 -0.93 17.65 -5.34
N SER A 288 -0.31 16.56 -5.80
CA SER A 288 -0.97 15.26 -5.88
C SER A 288 -1.41 14.78 -4.50
N ALA A 289 -0.51 14.79 -3.51
CA ALA A 289 -0.83 14.31 -2.17
C ALA A 289 -1.99 15.08 -1.51
N ILE A 290 -2.00 16.42 -1.61
CA ILE A 290 -3.09 17.28 -1.10
C ILE A 290 -4.39 17.05 -1.85
N ARG A 291 -4.35 16.91 -3.19
CA ARG A 291 -5.56 16.64 -3.95
C ARG A 291 -6.15 15.29 -3.57
N ARG A 292 -5.31 14.27 -3.43
CA ARG A 292 -5.74 12.93 -3.03
C ARG A 292 -6.33 12.91 -1.61
N SER A 293 -5.80 13.71 -0.68
CA SER A 293 -6.35 13.79 0.68
C SER A 293 -7.70 14.48 0.78
N ILE A 294 -8.13 15.21 -0.24
CA ILE A 294 -9.49 15.75 -0.32
C ILE A 294 -10.42 14.91 -1.21
N CYS A 295 -9.94 13.81 -1.80
CA CYS A 295 -10.74 12.93 -2.68
C CYS A 295 -11.00 11.55 -2.07
N TYR A 296 -10.02 10.93 -1.41
CA TYR A 296 -10.09 9.52 -1.04
C TYR A 296 -10.43 9.22 0.43
N PRO A 297 -9.70 9.77 1.41
CA PRO A 297 -9.78 9.29 2.80
C PRO A 297 -11.11 9.67 3.45
N LEU A 298 -11.29 9.17 4.69
CA LEU A 298 -12.46 9.46 5.51
C LEU A 298 -12.60 10.97 5.82
N TYR A 299 -11.50 11.68 6.09
CA TYR A 299 -11.53 13.10 6.49
C TYR A 299 -10.98 14.03 5.40
N ARG A 300 -11.85 14.58 4.56
CA ARG A 300 -11.47 15.38 3.38
C ARG A 300 -11.49 16.87 3.70
N ASN A 301 -10.41 17.37 4.29
CA ASN A 301 -10.34 18.76 4.73
C ASN A 301 -9.01 19.43 4.37
N LEU A 302 -9.06 20.58 3.68
CA LEU A 302 -7.85 21.28 3.23
C LEU A 302 -6.98 21.82 4.38
N LYS A 303 -7.59 22.21 5.52
CA LYS A 303 -6.84 22.66 6.70
C LYS A 303 -6.04 21.50 7.29
N LEU A 304 -6.64 20.31 7.39
CA LEU A 304 -5.97 19.08 7.80
C LEU A 304 -4.82 18.74 6.85
N SER A 305 -5.05 18.76 5.53
CA SER A 305 -4.01 18.53 4.53
C SER A 305 -2.83 19.51 4.66
N THR A 306 -3.12 20.78 4.94
CA THR A 306 -2.09 21.80 5.15
C THR A 306 -1.32 21.57 6.46
N PHE A 307 -2.01 21.15 7.52
CA PHE A 307 -1.39 20.77 8.79
C PHE A 307 -0.45 19.57 8.62
N VAL A 308 -0.89 18.54 7.92
CA VAL A 308 -0.07 17.37 7.54
C VAL A 308 1.17 17.80 6.75
N PHE A 309 1.00 18.67 5.74
CA PHE A 309 2.13 19.16 4.95
C PHE A 309 3.17 19.92 5.80
N LYS A 310 2.74 20.76 6.75
CA LYS A 310 3.65 21.44 7.69
C LYS A 310 4.42 20.44 8.55
N ASN A 311 3.76 19.38 9.00
CA ASN A 311 4.39 18.31 9.76
C ASN A 311 5.45 17.56 8.92
N VAL A 312 5.18 17.28 7.64
CA VAL A 312 6.18 16.72 6.71
C VAL A 312 7.40 17.64 6.57
N VAL A 313 7.18 18.96 6.43
CA VAL A 313 8.27 19.94 6.39
C VAL A 313 9.08 19.94 7.69
N ASN A 314 8.43 19.85 8.84
CA ASN A 314 9.12 19.75 10.13
C ASN A 314 10.00 18.49 10.21
N ILE A 315 9.49 17.34 9.76
CA ILE A 315 10.26 16.08 9.72
C ILE A 315 11.50 16.24 8.83
N PHE A 316 11.36 16.84 7.64
CA PHE A 316 12.51 17.05 6.76
C PHE A 316 13.51 18.07 7.33
N ASN A 317 13.04 19.12 8.02
CA ASN A 317 13.91 20.11 8.67
C ASN A 317 14.63 19.56 9.90
N ALA A 318 14.01 18.60 10.59
CA ALA A 318 14.61 17.87 11.71
C ALA A 318 15.69 16.87 11.26
N GLY A 319 15.85 16.66 9.96
CA GLY A 319 16.73 15.65 9.39
C GLY A 319 18.22 15.81 9.76
N ASN A 320 18.94 14.69 9.60
CA ASN A 320 20.40 14.60 9.54
C ASN A 320 20.88 14.78 8.09
#